data_AF-A0A3C0Y3I0-F1
#
_entry.id   AF-A0A3C0Y3I0-F1
#
_cell.length_a   1.000
_cell.length_b   1.000
_cell.length_c   1.000
_cell.angle_alpha   90.00
_cell.angle_beta   90.00
_cell.angle_gamma   90.00
#
_symmetry.space_group_name_H-M   'P 1'
#
loop_
_entity.id
_entity.type
_entity.pdbx_description
1 polymer ?
#
loop_
_entity_poly.entity_id
_entity_poly.type
_entity_poly.pdbx_seq_one_letter_code
_entity_poly.pdbx_strand_id
1 'polypeptide(L)' 'ADEPTGSLDFATGETVMTLMFELNQELGTTLVLVTHDPAIAARCQRRITIEAGKISDS' A
#
# COMPACT_ATOMS: atom_id res chain seq x y z
N ALA A 1 5.34 0.88 5.16
CA ALA A 1 5.93 -0.48 5.06
C ALA A 1 6.45 -0.66 3.64
N ASP A 2 7.65 -1.22 3.47
CA ASP A 2 8.35 -1.31 2.17
C ASP A 2 7.71 -2.35 1.25
N GLU A 3 7.17 -3.42 1.83
CA GLU A 3 6.20 -4.31 1.19
C GLU A 3 5.53 -5.16 2.28
N PRO A 4 4.45 -4.70 2.92
CA PRO A 4 3.90 -5.35 4.12
C PRO A 4 3.28 -6.73 3.84
N THR A 5 3.03 -7.07 2.58
CA THR A 5 2.38 -8.33 2.16
C THR A 5 3.30 -9.25 1.37
N GLY A 6 4.56 -8.89 1.13
CA GLY A 6 5.44 -9.62 0.20
C GLY A 6 5.76 -11.07 0.59
N SER A 7 5.59 -11.44 1.86
CA SER A 7 5.77 -12.81 2.36
C SER A 7 4.47 -13.56 2.66
N LEU A 8 3.31 -12.95 2.39
CA LEU A 8 1.99 -13.50 2.69
C LEU A 8 1.35 -13.98 1.38
N ASP A 9 0.53 -15.05 1.47
CA ASP A 9 -0.33 -15.39 0.36
C ASP A 9 -1.37 -14.27 0.11
N PHE A 10 -1.92 -14.22 -1.09
CA PHE A 10 -2.83 -13.15 -1.53
C PHE A 10 -4.01 -12.90 -0.57
N ALA A 11 -4.63 -13.96 -0.04
CA ALA A 11 -5.80 -13.82 0.83
C ALA A 11 -5.41 -13.28 2.21
N THR A 12 -4.29 -13.75 2.75
CA THR A 12 -3.74 -13.24 4.01
C THR A 12 -3.26 -11.79 3.87
N GLY A 13 -2.62 -11.46 2.74
CA GLY A 13 -2.17 -10.10 2.42
C GLY A 13 -3.32 -9.09 2.36
N GLU A 14 -4.43 -9.43 1.68
CA GLU A 14 -5.61 -8.57 1.60
C GLU A 14 -6.24 -8.28 2.97
N THR A 15 -6.28 -9.30 3.83
CA THR A 15 -6.81 -9.16 5.20
C THR A 15 -5.96 -8.19 6.03
N VAL A 16 -4.63 -8.34 5.97
CA VAL A 16 -3.69 -7.45 6.67
C VAL A 16 -3.79 -6.02 6.15
N MET A 17 -3.87 -5.83 4.83
CA MET A 17 -4.02 -4.50 4.25
C MET A 17 -5.33 -3.84 4.67
N THR A 18 -6.42 -4.60 4.72
CA THR A 18 -7.72 -4.09 5.17
C THR A 18 -7.65 -3.58 6.59
N LEU A 19 -7.06 -4.35 7.50
CA LEU A 19 -6.83 -3.90 8.88
C LEU A 19 -5.96 -2.64 8.95
N MET A 20 -4.90 -2.55 8.14
CA MET A 20 -4.05 -1.35 8.11
C MET A 20 -4.80 -0.10 7.66
N PHE A 21 -5.67 -0.21 6.65
CA PHE A 21 -6.48 0.91 6.18
C PHE A 21 -7.57 1.31 7.17
N GLU A 22 -8.18 0.35 7.87
CA GLU A 22 -9.14 0.61 8.95
C GLU A 22 -8.47 1.37 10.09
N LEU A 23 -7.34 0.85 10.60
CA LEU A 23 -6.57 1.51 11.66
C LEU A 23 -6.08 2.91 11.25
N ASN A 24 -5.69 3.09 9.99
CA ASN A 24 -5.27 4.38 9.50
C ASN A 24 -6.41 5.43 9.58
N GLN A 25 -7.62 5.02 9.18
CA GLN A 25 -8.81 5.87 9.24
C GLN A 25 -9.25 6.14 10.67
N GLU A 26 -9.31 5.10 11.51
CA GLU A 26 -9.74 5.22 12.91
C GLU A 26 -8.80 6.10 13.74
N LEU A 27 -7.49 5.94 13.55
CA LEU A 27 -6.48 6.67 14.32
C LEU A 27 -6.10 8.03 13.70
N GLY A 28 -6.61 8.35 12.50
CA GLY A 28 -6.28 9.59 11.78
C GLY A 28 -4.79 9.73 11.48
N THR A 29 -4.08 8.62 11.28
CA THR A 29 -2.63 8.61 11.03
C THR A 29 -2.31 8.82 9.56
N THR A 30 -1.02 8.93 9.22
CA THR A 30 -0.58 8.87 7.82
C THR A 30 -0.02 7.47 7.51
N LEU A 31 -0.59 6.78 6.52
CA LEU A 31 -0.12 5.49 6.03
C LEU A 31 0.69 5.68 4.75
N VAL A 32 1.99 5.36 4.81
CA VAL A 32 2.86 5.27 3.63
C VAL A 32 3.12 3.81 3.31
N LEU A 33 2.73 3.41 2.09
CA LEU A 33 2.79 2.05 1.59
C LEU A 33 3.63 2.01 0.31
N VAL A 34 4.55 1.05 0.26
CA VAL A 34 5.22 0.64 -0.96
C VAL A 34 4.70 -0.76 -1.31
N THR A 35 4.31 -0.95 -2.57
CA THR A 35 3.73 -2.20 -3.07
C THR A 35 3.91 -2.28 -4.58
N HIS A 36 4.03 -3.51 -5.09
CA HIS A 36 3.95 -3.81 -6.53
C HIS A 36 2.53 -4.22 -6.97
N ASP A 37 1.59 -4.34 -6.03
CA ASP A 37 0.21 -4.74 -6.30
C ASP A 37 -0.66 -3.51 -6.68
N PRO A 38 -1.17 -3.44 -7.93
CA PRO A 38 -1.99 -2.32 -8.37
C PRO A 38 -3.37 -2.26 -7.67
N ALA A 39 -3.92 -3.38 -7.21
CA ALA A 39 -5.19 -3.42 -6.51
C ALA A 39 -5.07 -2.76 -5.13
N ILE A 40 -3.98 -3.04 -4.41
CA ILE A 40 -3.68 -2.39 -3.14
C ILE A 40 -3.39 -0.89 -3.37
N ALA A 41 -2.56 -0.56 -4.37
CA ALA A 41 -2.24 0.84 -4.67
C ALA A 41 -3.48 1.68 -5.04
N ALA A 42 -4.49 1.08 -5.67
CA ALA A 42 -5.76 1.74 -6.02
C ALA A 42 -6.58 2.16 -4.79
N ARG A 43 -6.33 1.58 -3.61
CA ARG A 43 -6.98 1.96 -2.34
C ARG A 43 -6.35 3.21 -1.70
N CYS A 44 -5.16 3.61 -2.14
CA CYS A 44 -4.47 4.80 -1.64
C CYS A 44 -5.02 6.09 -2.28
N GLN A 45 -5.12 7.15 -1.48
CA GLN A 45 -5.60 8.47 -1.92
C GLN A 45 -4.65 9.14 -2.93
N ARG A 46 -3.35 8.89 -2.78
CA ARG A 46 -2.30 9.35 -3.68
C ARG A 46 -1.42 8.16 -4.06
N ARG A 47 -1.02 8.13 -5.33
CA ARG A 47 -0.08 7.15 -5.87
C ARG A 47 1.11 7.89 -6.45
N ILE A 48 2.31 7.35 -6.23
CA ILE A 48 3.56 7.85 -6.78
C ILE A 48 4.26 6.64 -7.37
N THR A 49 4.58 6.70 -8.65
CA THR A 49 5.33 5.64 -9.33
C THR A 49 6.81 5.98 -9.29
N ILE A 50 7.66 4.98 -9.02
CA ILE A 50 9.11 5.13 -9.06
C ILE A 50 9.65 4.17 -10.11
N GLU A 51 10.35 4.71 -11.11
CA GLU A 51 11.00 3.97 -12.18
C GLU A 51 12.46 4.38 -12.29
N ALA A 52 13.36 3.40 -12.34
CA ALA A 52 14.81 3.62 -12.44
C ALA A 52 15.36 4.67 -11.44
N GLY A 53 14.84 4.66 -10.20
CA GLY A 53 15.25 5.56 -9.13
C GLY A 53 14.72 6.99 -9.25
N LYS A 54 13.77 7.26 -10.14
CA LYS A 54 13.12 8.56 -10.32
C LYS A 54 11.63 8.44 -10.13
N ILE A 55 10.99 9.49 -9.63
CA ILE A 55 9.54 9.60 -9.64
C ILE A 55 9.10 9.76 -11.09
N SER A 56 8.22 8.89 -11.56
CA SER A 56 7.53 9.04 -12.83
C SER A 56 6.15 9.64 -12.57
N ASP A 57 5.85 10.73 -13.28
CA ASP A 57 4.48 11.25 -13.34
C ASP A 57 3.67 10.29 -14.24
N SER A 58 2.54 9.83 -13.71
CA SER A 58 1.53 9.07 -14.48
C SER A 58 0.62 10.02 -15.23
#